data_AF-A0A1A8DAS1-F1
#
_entry.id   AF-A0A1A8DAS1-F1
#
_cell.length_a   1.000
_cell.length_b   1.000
_cell.length_c   1.000
_cell.angle_alpha   90.00
_cell.angle_beta   90.00
_cell.angle_gamma   90.00
#
_symmetry.space_group_name_H-M   'P 1'
#
loop_
_entity.id
_entity.type
_entity.pdbx_description
1 polymer ?
#
loop_
_entity_poly.entity_id
_entity_poly.type
_entity_poly.pdbx_seq_one_letter_code
_entity_poly.pdbx_strand_id
1 'polypeptide(L)'
;MDTLSHRHQQINQAFEELRLATQEAENELKKLQHSQEYFIIQYQENLRIQAQLSSLSSLPPEERAQREPALVSKRATVEAWLTREASTLQKYRLDLSEQHQKTLGLLRKQQTLILDEELIQWKRRQQLAGNGGPHEGGLDVLQSWCEKLADLIWQNRQQIRRCEHLTQQLPLPGPMEELLNKLNADITDIISALVTSTFIIEKQPPQVLKTQTKFAATVRLLVGGKLNVHMNPPQVKAVIVSEQQAKALLKNESTHSESSGDILNNNCVMEYHQGTGTLSAHFRNMSLKRIK
;
A
#
# COMPACT_ATOMS: atom_id res chain seq x y z
N MET A 1 17.44 -23.28 -19.13
CA MET A 1 16.62 -23.51 -17.92
C MET A 1 17.19 -22.79 -16.70
N ASP A 2 18.51 -22.59 -16.61
CA ASP A 2 19.16 -21.97 -15.44
C ASP A 2 18.87 -20.48 -15.23
N THR A 3 18.62 -19.71 -16.30
CA THR A 3 18.39 -18.26 -16.22
C THR A 3 17.04 -17.89 -15.59
N LEU A 4 15.98 -18.66 -15.87
CA LEU A 4 14.66 -18.48 -15.26
C LEU A 4 14.70 -18.76 -13.76
N SER A 5 15.34 -19.87 -13.37
CA SER A 5 15.52 -20.23 -11.95
C SER A 5 16.29 -19.14 -11.18
N HIS A 6 17.36 -18.61 -11.78
CA HIS A 6 18.15 -17.54 -11.20
C HIS A 6 17.34 -16.25 -10.98
N ARG A 7 16.51 -15.85 -11.96
CA ARG A 7 15.67 -14.65 -11.82
C ARG A 7 14.59 -14.80 -10.75
N HIS A 8 13.98 -15.99 -10.64
CA HIS A 8 13.04 -16.30 -9.56
C HIS A 8 13.72 -16.23 -8.19
N GLN A 9 14.96 -16.72 -8.08
CA GLN A 9 15.76 -16.62 -6.85
C GLN A 9 16.05 -15.16 -6.49
N GLN A 10 16.47 -14.34 -7.45
CA GLN A 10 16.71 -12.91 -7.22
C GLN A 10 15.46 -12.18 -6.74
N ILE A 11 14.31 -12.42 -7.37
CA ILE A 11 13.02 -11.85 -6.95
C ILE A 11 12.70 -12.25 -5.51
N ASN A 12 12.88 -13.53 -5.15
CA ASN A 12 12.61 -14.00 -3.79
C ASN A 12 13.60 -13.44 -2.76
N GLN A 13 14.87 -13.25 -3.12
CA GLN A 13 15.86 -12.60 -2.25
C GLN A 13 15.47 -11.14 -1.97
N ALA A 14 15.08 -10.38 -3.00
CA ALA A 14 14.61 -9.00 -2.82
C ALA A 14 13.34 -8.94 -1.95
N PHE A 15 12.44 -9.92 -2.05
CA PHE A 15 11.30 -10.03 -1.13
C PHE A 15 11.72 -10.27 0.32
N GLU A 16 12.74 -11.08 0.55
CA GLU A 16 13.24 -11.34 1.90
C GLU A 16 13.90 -10.09 2.51
N GLU A 17 14.68 -9.36 1.72
CA GLU A 17 15.25 -8.06 2.12
C GLU A 17 14.14 -7.06 2.48
N LEU A 18 13.11 -6.94 1.65
CA LEU A 18 11.94 -6.10 1.92
C LEU A 18 11.18 -6.52 3.17
N ARG A 19 11.05 -7.83 3.41
CA ARG A 19 10.41 -8.38 4.60
C ARG A 19 11.16 -7.99 5.87
N LEU A 20 12.49 -8.14 5.86
CA LEU A 20 13.34 -7.76 6.99
C LEU A 20 13.29 -6.25 7.25
N ALA A 21 13.41 -5.43 6.20
CA ALA A 21 13.33 -3.98 6.33
C ALA A 21 11.97 -3.50 6.89
N THR A 22 10.88 -4.12 6.44
CA THR A 22 9.52 -3.83 6.94
C THR A 22 9.34 -4.25 8.40
N GLN A 23 9.92 -5.39 8.79
CA GLN A 23 9.89 -5.87 10.17
C GLN A 23 10.73 -5.02 11.12
N GLU A 24 11.89 -4.54 10.66
CA GLU A 24 12.74 -3.61 11.41
C GLU A 24 12.02 -2.27 11.64
N ALA A 25 11.39 -1.73 10.62
CA ALA A 25 10.59 -0.50 10.74
C ALA A 25 9.43 -0.67 11.75
N GLU A 26 8.79 -1.84 11.79
CA GLU A 26 7.77 -2.14 12.81
C GLU A 26 8.33 -2.11 14.23
N ASN A 27 9.55 -2.63 14.42
CA ASN A 27 10.19 -2.67 15.73
C ASN A 27 10.57 -1.26 16.20
N GLU A 28 11.15 -0.43 15.31
CA GLU A 28 11.45 0.97 15.63
C GLU A 28 10.18 1.79 15.87
N LEU A 29 9.10 1.53 15.13
CA LEU A 29 7.80 2.15 15.40
C LEU A 29 7.25 1.81 16.78
N LYS A 30 7.32 0.55 17.21
CA LYS A 30 6.90 0.13 18.56
C LYS A 30 7.74 0.81 19.65
N LYS A 31 9.05 0.91 19.43
CA LYS A 31 9.97 1.59 20.35
C LYS A 31 9.65 3.09 20.43
N LEU A 32 9.45 3.75 19.28
CA LEU A 32 9.04 5.15 19.21
C LEU A 32 7.73 5.38 19.97
N GLN A 33 6.73 4.51 19.76
CA GLN A 33 5.45 4.58 20.45
C GLN A 33 5.64 4.51 21.98
N HIS A 34 6.41 3.53 22.46
CA HIS A 34 6.66 3.38 23.90
C HIS A 34 7.39 4.60 24.50
N SER A 35 8.42 5.11 23.82
CA SER A 35 9.13 6.32 24.24
C SER A 35 8.19 7.53 24.29
N GLN A 36 7.29 7.67 23.32
CA GLN A 36 6.32 8.76 23.27
C GLN A 36 5.29 8.65 24.41
N GLU A 37 4.76 7.46 24.68
CA GLU A 37 3.85 7.23 25.80
C GLU A 37 4.51 7.60 27.14
N TYR A 38 5.76 7.20 27.34
CA TYR A 38 6.52 7.56 28.55
C TYR A 38 6.77 9.06 28.64
N PHE A 39 7.12 9.72 27.52
CA PHE A 39 7.29 11.16 27.45
C PHE A 39 6.01 11.90 27.89
N ILE A 40 4.84 11.48 27.40
CA ILE A 40 3.56 12.10 27.74
C ILE A 40 3.29 12.00 29.25
N ILE A 41 3.59 10.86 29.88
CA ILE A 41 3.44 10.68 31.33
C ILE A 41 4.36 11.63 32.10
N GLN A 42 5.63 11.74 31.71
CA GLN A 42 6.58 12.66 32.36
C GLN A 42 6.18 14.13 32.17
N TYR A 43 5.63 14.47 31.00
CA TYR A 43 5.09 15.80 30.73
C TYR A 43 3.90 16.12 31.65
N GLN A 44 2.99 15.16 31.87
CA GLN A 44 1.89 15.33 32.82
C GLN A 44 2.38 15.48 34.26
N GLU A 45 3.39 14.73 34.69
CA GLU A 45 4.00 14.92 36.02
C GLU A 45 4.64 16.31 36.14
N ASN A 46 5.25 16.84 35.07
CA ASN A 46 5.78 18.20 35.06
C ASN A 46 4.68 19.25 35.29
N LEU A 47 3.56 19.12 34.59
CA LEU A 47 2.38 19.98 34.79
C LEU A 47 1.83 19.86 36.22
N ARG A 48 1.82 18.65 36.79
CA ARG A 48 1.40 18.42 38.18
C ARG A 48 2.31 19.14 39.17
N ILE A 49 3.63 19.06 38.98
CA ILE A 49 4.60 19.78 39.81
C ILE A 49 4.42 21.29 39.66
N GLN A 50 4.15 21.78 38.45
CA GLN A 50 3.87 23.20 38.22
C GLN A 50 2.61 23.68 38.96
N ALA A 51 1.55 22.88 38.97
CA ALA A 51 0.33 23.17 39.74
C ALA A 51 0.58 23.13 41.27
N GLN A 52 1.44 22.22 41.74
CA GLN A 52 1.85 22.21 43.15
C GLN A 52 2.61 23.48 43.51
N LEU A 53 3.55 23.93 42.67
CA LEU A 53 4.30 25.17 42.87
C LEU A 53 3.37 26.40 42.91
N SER A 54 2.37 26.49 42.04
CA SER A 54 1.42 27.61 42.08
C SER A 54 0.55 27.60 43.36
N SER A 55 0.19 26.41 43.85
CA SER A 55 -0.57 26.25 45.10
C SER A 55 0.22 26.60 46.37
N LEU A 56 1.56 26.62 46.34
CA LEU A 56 2.36 27.01 47.51
C LEU A 56 2.12 28.45 47.97
N SER A 57 1.57 29.29 47.10
CA SER A 57 1.19 30.67 47.42
C SER A 57 0.13 30.77 48.53
N SER A 58 -0.66 29.72 48.76
CA SER A 58 -1.68 29.68 49.82
C SER A 58 -1.15 29.20 51.19
N LEU A 59 0.08 28.71 51.26
CA LEU A 59 0.68 28.18 52.49
C LEU A 59 1.45 29.25 53.28
N PRO A 60 1.65 29.07 54.61
CA PRO A 60 2.49 29.93 55.43
C PRO A 60 3.94 30.05 54.89
N PRO A 61 4.64 31.18 55.12
CA PRO A 61 5.98 31.41 54.59
C PRO A 61 7.02 30.35 54.98
N GLU A 62 6.97 29.83 56.21
CA GLU A 62 7.91 28.82 56.70
C GLU A 62 7.75 27.47 55.99
N GLU A 63 6.52 26.99 55.81
CA GLU A 63 6.23 25.75 55.08
C GLU A 63 6.56 25.88 53.58
N ARG A 64 6.32 27.06 53.01
CA ARG A 64 6.70 27.37 51.63
C ARG A 64 8.20 27.27 51.43
N ALA A 65 8.98 27.94 52.28
CA ALA A 65 10.45 27.96 52.20
C ALA A 65 11.06 26.55 52.31
N GLN A 66 10.40 25.62 53.02
CA GLN A 66 10.85 24.23 53.13
C GLN A 66 10.51 23.38 51.89
N ARG A 67 9.31 23.56 51.29
CA ARG A 67 8.82 22.71 50.19
C ARG A 67 9.21 23.20 48.80
N GLU A 68 9.34 24.50 48.61
CA GLU A 68 9.61 25.14 47.32
C GLU A 68 10.93 24.66 46.67
N PRO A 69 12.08 24.61 47.37
CA PRO A 69 13.35 24.21 46.76
C PRO A 69 13.33 22.79 46.19
N ALA A 70 12.69 21.85 46.90
CA ALA A 70 12.57 20.46 46.47
C ALA A 70 11.71 20.33 45.20
N LEU A 71 10.59 21.05 45.13
CA LEU A 71 9.71 21.04 43.96
C LEU A 71 10.35 21.73 42.75
N VAL A 72 11.06 22.84 42.96
CA VAL A 72 11.82 23.54 41.90
C VAL A 72 12.93 22.63 41.35
N SER A 73 13.70 21.98 42.22
CA SER A 73 14.75 21.03 41.81
C SER A 73 14.19 19.83 41.04
N LYS A 74 13.08 19.25 41.52
CA LYS A 74 12.39 18.15 40.84
C LYS A 74 11.87 18.60 39.46
N ARG A 75 11.28 19.80 39.38
CA ARG A 75 10.80 20.37 38.10
C ARG A 75 11.94 20.56 37.12
N ALA A 76 13.04 21.18 37.52
CA ALA A 76 14.21 21.39 36.68
C ALA A 76 14.77 20.06 36.12
N THR A 77 14.82 19.02 36.97
CA THR A 77 15.24 17.67 36.55
C THR A 77 14.32 17.10 35.46
N VAL A 78 13.00 17.21 35.65
CA VAL A 78 12.01 16.71 34.69
C VAL A 78 12.03 17.54 33.39
N GLU A 79 12.15 18.87 33.46
CA GLU A 79 12.25 19.74 32.28
C GLU A 79 13.50 19.45 31.45
N ALA A 80 14.66 19.24 32.10
CA ALA A 80 15.89 18.85 31.41
C ALA A 80 15.73 17.49 30.72
N TRP A 81 15.08 16.52 31.38
CA TRP A 81 14.78 15.23 30.78
C TRP A 81 13.83 15.36 29.59
N LEU A 82 12.73 16.11 29.72
CA LEU A 82 11.76 16.35 28.64
C LEU A 82 12.41 17.00 27.43
N THR A 83 13.27 18.01 27.63
CA THR A 83 13.97 18.68 26.52
C THR A 83 14.87 17.70 25.75
N ARG A 84 15.60 16.85 26.48
CA ARG A 84 16.45 15.82 25.87
C ARG A 84 15.60 14.78 25.15
N GLU A 85 14.54 14.30 25.79
CA GLU A 85 13.71 13.23 25.24
C GLU A 85 12.91 13.70 24.01
N ALA A 86 12.44 14.94 23.98
CA ALA A 86 11.82 15.52 22.79
C ALA A 86 12.76 15.49 21.58
N SER A 87 14.05 15.79 21.80
CA SER A 87 15.08 15.71 20.74
C SER A 87 15.32 14.26 20.29
N THR A 88 15.33 13.30 21.23
CA THR A 88 15.44 11.87 20.93
C THR A 88 14.25 11.37 20.11
N LEU A 89 13.02 11.71 20.50
CA LEU A 89 11.80 11.37 19.79
C LEU A 89 11.79 11.93 18.37
N GLN A 90 12.22 13.19 18.23
CA GLN A 90 12.33 13.81 16.91
C GLN A 90 13.33 13.06 16.03
N LYS A 91 14.48 12.65 16.58
CA LYS A 91 15.45 11.85 15.86
C LYS A 91 14.85 10.50 15.42
N TYR A 92 14.20 9.77 16.33
CA TYR A 92 13.56 8.49 15.99
C TYR A 92 12.50 8.62 14.90
N ARG A 93 11.71 9.72 14.90
CA ARG A 93 10.75 10.01 13.83
C ARG A 93 11.43 10.20 12.47
N LEU A 94 12.52 10.96 12.43
CA LEU A 94 13.28 11.20 11.20
C LEU A 94 13.96 9.93 10.68
N ASP A 95 14.62 9.18 11.56
CA ASP A 95 15.29 7.92 11.21
C ASP A 95 14.28 6.90 10.64
N LEU A 96 13.11 6.78 11.27
CA LEU A 96 12.02 5.91 10.80
C LEU A 96 11.45 6.37 9.45
N SER A 97 11.31 7.68 9.24
CA SER A 97 10.88 8.24 7.96
C SER A 97 11.89 7.93 6.84
N GLU A 98 13.19 8.05 7.11
CA GLU A 98 14.24 7.71 6.16
C GLU A 98 14.23 6.21 5.83
N GLN A 99 14.03 5.35 6.85
CA GLN A 99 13.89 3.92 6.67
C GLN A 99 12.69 3.58 5.78
N HIS A 100 11.52 4.17 6.01
CA HIS A 100 10.36 4.00 5.13
C HIS A 100 10.65 4.47 3.71
N GLN A 101 11.32 5.61 3.53
CA GLN A 101 11.68 6.11 2.20
C GLN A 101 12.56 5.11 1.44
N LYS A 102 13.55 4.53 2.10
CA LYS A 102 14.41 3.48 1.53
C LYS A 102 13.61 2.24 1.15
N THR A 103 12.76 1.75 2.06
CA THR A 103 11.90 0.58 1.84
C THR A 103 10.93 0.80 0.69
N LEU A 104 10.29 1.97 0.59
CA LEU A 104 9.42 2.31 -0.54
C LEU A 104 10.17 2.36 -1.87
N GLY A 105 11.41 2.86 -1.87
CA GLY A 105 12.28 2.84 -3.04
C GLY A 105 12.59 1.41 -3.52
N LEU A 106 12.87 0.49 -2.59
CA LEU A 106 13.07 -0.93 -2.90
C LEU A 106 11.78 -1.60 -3.37
N LEU A 107 10.63 -1.30 -2.73
CA LEU A 107 9.33 -1.80 -3.15
C LEU A 107 8.99 -1.37 -4.57
N ARG A 108 9.25 -0.10 -4.93
CA ARG A 108 9.02 0.42 -6.28
C ARG A 108 9.89 -0.30 -7.32
N LYS A 109 11.18 -0.54 -7.03
CA LYS A 109 12.06 -1.32 -7.91
C LYS A 109 11.54 -2.75 -8.12
N GLN A 110 11.16 -3.41 -7.04
CA GLN A 110 10.64 -4.77 -7.09
C GLN A 110 9.30 -4.84 -7.85
N GLN A 111 8.44 -3.84 -7.65
CA GLN A 111 7.18 -3.68 -8.36
C GLN A 111 7.40 -3.50 -9.87
N THR A 112 8.32 -2.61 -10.28
CA THR A 112 8.67 -2.41 -11.70
C THR A 112 9.16 -3.71 -12.33
N LEU A 113 10.06 -4.45 -11.66
CA LEU A 113 10.54 -5.73 -12.16
C LEU A 113 9.39 -6.73 -12.40
N ILE A 114 8.46 -6.85 -11.44
CA ILE A 114 7.35 -7.81 -11.54
C ILE A 114 6.30 -7.37 -12.55
N LEU A 115 5.90 -6.09 -12.54
CA LEU A 115 4.79 -5.58 -13.34
C LEU A 115 5.21 -5.19 -14.77
N ASP A 116 6.37 -4.57 -14.93
CA ASP A 116 6.80 -4.01 -16.21
C ASP A 116 7.71 -4.98 -16.99
N GLU A 117 8.28 -5.99 -16.33
CA GLU A 117 9.06 -7.03 -17.00
C GLU A 117 8.35 -8.39 -16.98
N GLU A 118 8.16 -9.02 -15.82
CA GLU A 118 7.63 -10.39 -15.75
C GLU A 118 6.18 -10.50 -16.25
N LEU A 119 5.31 -9.60 -15.80
CA LEU A 119 3.91 -9.58 -16.23
C LEU A 119 3.78 -9.18 -17.70
N ILE A 120 4.60 -8.25 -18.20
CA ILE A 120 4.62 -7.89 -19.62
C ILE A 120 5.11 -9.07 -20.48
N GLN A 121 6.13 -9.80 -20.03
CA GLN A 121 6.59 -11.02 -20.71
C GLN A 121 5.50 -12.09 -20.75
N TRP A 122 4.73 -12.28 -19.67
CA TRP A 122 3.57 -13.18 -19.68
C TRP A 122 2.48 -12.71 -20.66
N LYS A 123 2.11 -11.42 -20.66
CA LYS A 123 1.16 -10.85 -21.63
C LYS A 123 1.63 -11.02 -23.07
N ARG A 124 2.94 -10.86 -23.33
CA ARG A 124 3.52 -11.09 -24.66
C ARG A 124 3.44 -12.55 -25.08
N ARG A 125 3.67 -13.50 -24.17
CA ARG A 125 3.47 -14.93 -24.45
C ARG A 125 2.00 -15.23 -24.77
N GLN A 126 1.06 -14.67 -24.01
CA GLN A 126 -0.39 -14.81 -24.30
C GLN A 126 -0.74 -14.27 -25.69
N GLN A 127 -0.18 -13.13 -26.09
CA GLN A 127 -0.38 -12.58 -27.43
C GLN A 127 0.15 -13.52 -28.54
N LEU A 128 1.33 -14.10 -28.34
CA LEU A 128 1.92 -15.04 -29.31
C LEU A 128 1.16 -16.38 -29.35
N ALA A 129 0.64 -16.86 -28.22
CA ALA A 129 -0.22 -18.04 -28.15
C ALA A 129 -1.49 -17.86 -28.99
N GLY A 130 -2.05 -16.65 -29.04
CA GLY A 130 -3.17 -16.30 -29.92
C GLY A 130 -2.88 -16.49 -31.41
N ASN A 131 -1.60 -16.45 -31.81
CA ASN A 131 -1.13 -16.70 -33.17
C ASN A 131 -0.67 -18.16 -33.40
N GLY A 132 -0.99 -19.08 -32.48
CA GLY A 132 -0.55 -20.47 -32.53
C GLY A 132 0.84 -20.72 -31.94
N GLY A 133 1.41 -19.75 -31.21
CA GLY A 133 2.64 -19.94 -30.44
C GLY A 133 2.43 -20.81 -29.20
N PRO A 134 3.50 -21.05 -28.42
CA PRO A 134 3.41 -21.79 -27.17
C PRO A 134 2.47 -21.14 -26.16
N HIS A 135 1.81 -21.95 -25.32
CA HIS A 135 0.97 -21.45 -24.23
C HIS A 135 1.73 -20.53 -23.27
N GLU A 136 1.02 -19.54 -22.74
CA GLU A 136 1.53 -18.47 -21.86
C GLU A 136 2.05 -18.96 -20.51
N GLY A 137 1.61 -20.15 -20.08
CA GLY A 137 1.92 -20.72 -18.77
C GLY A 137 1.01 -20.19 -17.65
N GLY A 138 1.10 -20.82 -16.48
CA GLY A 138 0.28 -20.48 -15.31
C GLY A 138 0.60 -19.10 -14.73
N LEU A 139 -0.41 -18.47 -14.12
CA LEU A 139 -0.29 -17.18 -13.44
C LEU A 139 0.10 -17.31 -11.96
N ASP A 140 0.15 -18.53 -11.41
CA ASP A 140 0.25 -18.75 -9.95
C ASP A 140 1.51 -18.14 -9.34
N VAL A 141 2.64 -18.21 -10.05
CA VAL A 141 3.91 -17.60 -9.61
C VAL A 141 3.79 -16.07 -9.59
N LEU A 142 3.30 -15.46 -10.67
CA LEU A 142 3.07 -14.01 -10.76
C LEU A 142 2.07 -13.53 -9.70
N GLN A 143 1.00 -14.31 -9.47
CA GLN A 143 0.04 -14.04 -8.42
C GLN A 143 0.72 -14.05 -7.06
N SER A 144 1.50 -15.08 -6.74
CA SER A 144 2.23 -15.15 -5.46
C SER A 144 3.16 -13.95 -5.24
N TRP A 145 3.80 -13.44 -6.29
CA TRP A 145 4.64 -12.24 -6.22
C TRP A 145 3.82 -10.97 -6.03
N CYS A 146 2.71 -10.83 -6.76
CA CYS A 146 1.80 -9.69 -6.61
C CYS A 146 1.16 -9.65 -5.21
N GLU A 147 0.80 -10.81 -4.66
CA GLU A 147 0.26 -10.96 -3.31
C GLU A 147 1.31 -10.61 -2.25
N LYS A 148 2.56 -11.08 -2.40
CA LYS A 148 3.68 -10.68 -1.52
C LYS A 148 3.95 -9.17 -1.57
N LEU A 149 3.93 -8.57 -2.76
CA LEU A 149 4.02 -7.11 -2.91
C LEU A 149 2.86 -6.41 -2.17
N ALA A 150 1.63 -6.85 -2.40
CA ALA A 150 0.45 -6.26 -1.77
C ALA A 150 0.54 -6.31 -0.23
N ASP A 151 0.95 -7.44 0.34
CA ASP A 151 1.15 -7.61 1.78
C ASP A 151 2.19 -6.62 2.33
N LEU A 152 3.38 -6.54 1.71
CA LEU A 152 4.47 -5.66 2.15
C LEU A 152 4.12 -4.18 2.01
N ILE A 153 3.50 -3.80 0.88
CA ILE A 153 3.04 -2.42 0.64
C ILE A 153 1.97 -2.05 1.69
N TRP A 154 1.03 -2.95 1.96
CA TRP A 154 -0.02 -2.69 2.92
C TRP A 154 0.51 -2.55 4.35
N GLN A 155 1.47 -3.40 4.76
CA GLN A 155 2.13 -3.29 6.06
C GLN A 155 2.83 -1.93 6.23
N ASN A 156 3.62 -1.51 5.24
CA ASN A 156 4.27 -0.19 5.25
C ASN A 156 3.24 0.95 5.31
N ARG A 157 2.09 0.82 4.63
CA ARG A 157 1.01 1.82 4.71
C ARG A 157 0.46 1.95 6.13
N GLN A 158 0.24 0.83 6.80
CA GLN A 158 -0.25 0.84 8.19
C GLN A 158 0.79 1.44 9.14
N GLN A 159 2.07 1.14 8.94
CA GLN A 159 3.16 1.73 9.72
C GLN A 159 3.21 3.25 9.55
N ILE A 160 3.20 3.76 8.31
CA ILE A 160 3.19 5.20 8.03
C ILE A 160 1.97 5.89 8.67
N ARG A 161 0.78 5.29 8.57
CA ARG A 161 -0.43 5.82 9.22
C ARG A 161 -0.33 5.85 10.75
N ARG A 162 0.33 4.86 11.36
CA ARG A 162 0.61 4.86 12.80
C ARG A 162 1.62 5.95 13.18
N CYS A 163 2.66 6.17 12.37
CA CYS A 163 3.58 7.30 12.55
C CYS A 163 2.86 8.65 12.49
N GLU A 164 1.92 8.81 11.55
CA GLU A 164 1.07 9.99 11.43
C GLU A 164 0.21 10.20 12.67
N HIS A 165 -0.44 9.14 13.16
CA HIS A 165 -1.21 9.20 14.39
C HIS A 165 -0.36 9.60 15.61
N LEU A 166 0.83 9.01 15.78
CA LEU A 166 1.75 9.37 16.85
C LEU A 166 2.21 10.84 16.73
N THR A 167 2.46 11.32 15.52
CA THR A 167 2.85 12.71 15.27
C THR A 167 1.71 13.69 15.62
N GLN A 168 0.46 13.34 15.33
CA GLN A 168 -0.71 14.13 15.71
C GLN A 168 -0.94 14.17 17.23
N GLN A 169 -0.70 13.07 17.94
CA GLN A 169 -0.84 13.00 19.40
C GLN A 169 0.19 13.86 20.14
N LEU A 170 1.42 13.93 19.63
CA LEU A 170 2.50 14.76 20.19
C LEU A 170 3.16 15.56 19.06
N PRO A 171 2.61 16.75 18.74
CA PRO A 171 3.18 17.62 17.72
C PRO A 171 4.53 18.17 18.20
N LEU A 172 5.60 17.84 17.49
CA LEU A 172 6.93 18.40 17.70
C LEU A 172 7.31 19.23 16.47
N PRO A 173 7.92 20.42 16.63
CA PRO A 173 8.36 21.22 15.48
C PRO A 173 9.34 20.45 14.60
N GLY A 174 9.17 20.52 13.28
CA GLY A 174 10.10 19.94 12.32
C GLY A 174 9.44 19.47 11.02
N PRO A 175 10.19 18.82 10.12
CA PRO A 175 9.74 18.49 8.77
C PRO A 175 8.87 17.23 8.70
N MET A 176 8.48 16.64 9.84
CA MET A 176 7.86 15.31 9.87
C MET A 176 6.53 15.27 9.12
N GLU A 177 5.72 16.32 9.20
CA GLU A 177 4.43 16.40 8.50
C GLU A 177 4.61 16.36 6.98
N GLU A 178 5.56 17.13 6.44
CA GLU A 178 5.88 17.11 5.00
C GLU A 178 6.41 15.74 4.55
N LEU A 179 7.30 15.14 5.35
CA LEU A 179 7.85 13.82 5.07
C LEU A 179 6.76 12.73 5.05
N LEU A 180 5.85 12.74 6.03
CA LEU A 180 4.72 11.81 6.09
C LEU A 180 3.77 12.00 4.92
N ASN A 181 3.47 13.25 4.53
CA ASN A 181 2.66 13.55 3.36
C ASN A 181 3.28 12.98 2.08
N LYS A 182 4.60 13.15 1.91
CA LYS A 182 5.33 12.57 0.78
C LYS A 182 5.31 11.04 0.80
N LEU A 183 5.57 10.40 1.94
CA LEU A 183 5.51 8.95 2.08
C LEU A 183 4.12 8.39 1.79
N ASN A 184 3.06 9.08 2.26
CA ASN A 184 1.67 8.72 1.99
C ASN A 184 1.32 8.87 0.50
N ALA A 185 1.83 9.89 -0.18
CA ALA A 185 1.67 10.03 -1.63
C ALA A 185 2.40 8.89 -2.37
N ASP A 186 3.69 8.69 -2.08
CA ASP A 186 4.52 7.67 -2.72
C ASP A 186 3.95 6.25 -2.58
N ILE A 187 3.45 5.90 -1.40
CA ILE A 187 2.85 4.58 -1.18
C ILE A 187 1.47 4.45 -1.83
N THR A 188 0.71 5.53 -1.94
CA THR A 188 -0.58 5.54 -2.62
C THR A 188 -0.39 5.35 -4.13
N ASP A 189 0.64 5.96 -4.72
CA ASP A 189 1.01 5.75 -6.12
C ASP A 189 1.43 4.31 -6.39
N ILE A 190 2.25 3.73 -5.50
CA ILE A 190 2.64 2.31 -5.55
C ILE A 190 1.41 1.40 -5.51
N ILE A 191 0.44 1.65 -4.62
CA ILE A 191 -0.80 0.87 -4.54
C ILE A 191 -1.63 1.02 -5.81
N SER A 192 -1.80 2.25 -6.29
CA SER A 192 -2.55 2.54 -7.51
C SER A 192 -1.99 1.74 -8.68
N ALA A 193 -0.68 1.84 -8.93
CA ALA A 193 0.01 1.11 -9.99
C ALA A 193 -0.13 -0.43 -9.83
N LEU A 194 -0.06 -0.95 -8.59
CA LEU A 194 -0.23 -2.38 -8.35
C LEU A 194 -1.64 -2.83 -8.72
N VAL A 195 -2.67 -2.15 -8.22
CA VAL A 195 -4.07 -2.52 -8.44
C VAL A 195 -4.44 -2.41 -9.92
N THR A 196 -4.06 -1.31 -10.59
CA THR A 196 -4.41 -1.09 -11.99
C THR A 196 -3.70 -2.07 -12.92
N SER A 197 -2.43 -2.37 -12.69
CA SER A 197 -1.63 -3.21 -13.61
C SER A 197 -1.90 -4.71 -13.44
N THR A 198 -2.36 -5.14 -12.25
CA THR A 198 -2.66 -6.54 -11.93
C THR A 198 -4.10 -6.96 -12.22
N PHE A 199 -4.95 -6.04 -12.67
CA PHE A 199 -6.22 -6.38 -13.28
C PHE A 199 -6.00 -6.75 -14.76
N ILE A 200 -6.02 -8.04 -15.05
CA ILE A 200 -5.60 -8.58 -16.35
C ILE A 200 -6.65 -9.49 -16.97
N ILE A 201 -6.56 -9.66 -18.28
CA ILE A 201 -7.32 -10.68 -19.01
C ILE A 201 -6.53 -11.98 -18.96
N GLU A 202 -7.04 -12.94 -18.18
CA GLU A 202 -6.45 -14.28 -18.08
C GLU A 202 -6.74 -15.10 -19.33
N LYS A 203 -7.99 -15.08 -19.80
CA LYS A 203 -8.41 -15.76 -21.05
C LYS A 203 -8.98 -14.72 -22.00
N GLN A 204 -8.24 -14.47 -23.08
CA GLN A 204 -8.65 -13.51 -24.11
C GLN A 204 -9.93 -13.97 -24.82
N PRO A 205 -10.83 -13.04 -25.20
CA PRO A 205 -11.89 -13.36 -26.14
C PRO A 205 -11.29 -13.76 -27.50
N PRO A 206 -12.03 -14.53 -28.33
CA PRO A 206 -11.61 -14.82 -29.70
C PRO A 206 -11.32 -13.54 -30.49
N GLN A 207 -10.21 -13.50 -31.23
CA GLN A 207 -9.82 -12.33 -32.02
C GLN A 207 -10.74 -12.08 -33.22
N VAL A 208 -11.30 -13.16 -33.77
CA VAL A 208 -12.29 -13.09 -34.85
C VAL A 208 -13.64 -13.51 -34.27
N LEU A 209 -14.56 -12.56 -34.21
CA LEU A 209 -15.91 -12.75 -33.67
C LEU A 209 -16.94 -12.66 -34.79
N LYS A 210 -17.90 -13.60 -34.79
CA LYS A 210 -19.10 -13.50 -35.62
C LYS A 210 -20.24 -12.92 -34.78
N THR A 211 -21.04 -12.02 -35.36
CA THR A 211 -22.22 -11.49 -34.68
C THR A 211 -23.18 -12.62 -34.30
N GLN A 212 -23.93 -12.43 -33.21
CA GLN A 212 -24.89 -13.40 -32.65
C GLN A 212 -24.28 -14.76 -32.25
N THR A 213 -22.96 -14.90 -32.24
CA THR A 213 -22.28 -16.06 -31.67
C THR A 213 -21.91 -15.79 -30.22
N LYS A 214 -21.89 -16.87 -29.42
CA LYS A 214 -21.46 -16.80 -28.02
C LYS A 214 -19.94 -16.86 -27.96
N PHE A 215 -19.36 -16.05 -27.10
CA PHE A 215 -17.93 -16.08 -26.79
C PHE A 215 -17.70 -15.87 -25.30
N ALA A 216 -16.48 -16.19 -24.87
CA ALA A 216 -16.09 -16.15 -23.47
C ALA A 216 -14.78 -15.39 -23.29
N ALA A 217 -14.60 -14.82 -22.11
CA ALA A 217 -13.35 -14.23 -21.64
C ALA A 217 -13.28 -14.37 -20.11
N THR A 218 -12.06 -14.39 -19.57
CA THR A 218 -11.84 -14.40 -18.12
C THR A 218 -10.91 -13.26 -17.77
N VAL A 219 -11.31 -12.47 -16.78
CA VAL A 219 -10.44 -11.45 -16.16
C VAL A 219 -10.08 -11.89 -14.75
N ARG A 220 -8.90 -11.51 -14.28
CA ARG A 220 -8.38 -11.84 -12.94
C ARG A 220 -7.75 -10.60 -12.32
N LEU A 221 -7.94 -10.42 -11.02
CA LEU A 221 -7.20 -9.45 -10.20
C LEU A 221 -6.18 -10.21 -9.35
N LEU A 222 -4.88 -10.10 -9.67
CA LEU A 222 -3.83 -10.89 -9.01
C LEU A 222 -3.63 -10.54 -7.52
N VAL A 223 -4.09 -9.36 -7.09
CA VAL A 223 -3.99 -8.89 -5.68
C VAL A 223 -5.30 -8.99 -4.91
N GLY A 224 -6.37 -9.52 -5.53
CA GLY A 224 -7.73 -9.51 -4.98
C GLY A 224 -7.89 -10.30 -3.67
N GLY A 225 -7.08 -11.36 -3.50
CA GLY A 225 -7.05 -12.15 -2.27
C GLY A 225 -6.55 -11.35 -1.07
N LYS A 226 -5.43 -10.62 -1.23
CA LYS A 226 -4.74 -9.90 -0.12
C LYS A 226 -5.32 -8.54 0.21
N LEU A 227 -5.83 -7.82 -0.79
CA LEU A 227 -6.46 -6.51 -0.57
C LEU A 227 -7.91 -6.60 -0.08
N ASN A 228 -8.38 -7.79 0.32
CA ASN A 228 -9.74 -8.05 0.81
C ASN A 228 -10.86 -7.60 -0.15
N VAL A 229 -10.57 -7.46 -1.44
CA VAL A 229 -11.57 -7.07 -2.47
C VAL A 229 -12.69 -8.11 -2.56
N HIS A 230 -12.38 -9.37 -2.24
CA HIS A 230 -13.36 -10.45 -2.19
C HIS A 230 -14.45 -10.27 -1.13
N MET A 231 -14.28 -9.39 -0.12
CA MET A 231 -15.31 -9.12 0.88
C MET A 231 -16.50 -8.35 0.32
N ASN A 232 -16.30 -7.59 -0.77
CA ASN A 232 -17.37 -6.97 -1.54
C ASN A 232 -17.00 -7.04 -3.03
N PRO A 233 -17.23 -8.19 -3.69
CA PRO A 233 -16.71 -8.44 -5.01
C PRO A 233 -17.29 -7.44 -6.03
N PRO A 234 -16.45 -6.71 -6.77
CA PRO A 234 -16.93 -5.72 -7.71
C PRO A 234 -17.57 -6.36 -8.94
N GLN A 235 -18.44 -5.60 -9.60
CA GLN A 235 -18.97 -5.96 -10.91
C GLN A 235 -18.04 -5.46 -12.01
N VAL A 236 -17.68 -6.34 -12.93
CA VAL A 236 -16.91 -6.05 -14.14
C VAL A 236 -17.86 -5.95 -15.33
N LYS A 237 -17.70 -4.89 -16.13
CA LYS A 237 -18.45 -4.68 -17.37
C LYS A 237 -17.52 -4.74 -18.59
N ALA A 238 -17.82 -5.62 -19.53
CA ALA A 238 -17.15 -5.69 -20.82
C ALA A 238 -17.82 -4.75 -21.84
N VAL A 239 -17.02 -3.98 -22.56
CA VAL A 239 -17.50 -3.06 -23.61
C VAL A 239 -16.58 -3.20 -24.81
N ILE A 240 -17.15 -3.23 -26.02
CA ILE A 240 -16.38 -3.18 -27.27
C ILE A 240 -16.18 -1.73 -27.69
N VAL A 241 -14.93 -1.39 -28.00
CA VAL A 241 -14.50 -0.05 -28.41
C VAL A 241 -13.70 -0.16 -29.70
N SER A 242 -13.70 0.91 -30.50
CA SER A 242 -12.86 1.00 -31.71
C SER A 242 -11.40 1.29 -31.35
N GLU A 243 -10.50 1.12 -32.32
CA GLU A 243 -9.09 1.48 -32.14
C GLU A 243 -8.89 2.95 -31.78
N GLN A 244 -9.67 3.85 -32.39
CA GLN A 244 -9.63 5.28 -32.09
C GLN A 244 -10.07 5.56 -30.65
N GLN A 245 -11.16 4.93 -30.20
CA GLN A 245 -11.64 5.05 -28.83
C GLN A 245 -10.63 4.49 -27.82
N ALA A 246 -9.99 3.35 -28.12
CA ALA A 246 -8.93 2.79 -27.29
C ALA A 246 -7.74 3.76 -27.16
N LYS A 247 -7.31 4.39 -28.27
CA LYS A 247 -6.25 5.41 -28.25
C LYS A 247 -6.64 6.65 -27.43
N ALA A 248 -7.90 7.08 -27.49
CA ALA A 248 -8.42 8.20 -26.69
C ALA A 248 -8.49 7.85 -25.19
N LEU A 249 -8.95 6.64 -24.85
CA LEU A 249 -9.00 6.15 -23.47
C LEU A 249 -7.61 6.10 -22.82
N LEU A 250 -6.58 5.69 -23.56
CA LEU A 250 -5.19 5.71 -23.08
C LEU A 250 -4.66 7.11 -22.78
N LYS A 251 -5.26 8.16 -23.37
CA LYS A 251 -4.95 9.56 -23.10
C LYS A 251 -5.86 10.20 -22.03
N ASN A 252 -6.71 9.41 -21.38
CA ASN A 252 -7.76 9.87 -20.47
C ASN A 252 -8.74 10.89 -21.09
N GLU A 253 -8.94 10.84 -22.41
CA GLU A 253 -9.99 11.63 -23.07
C GLU A 253 -11.35 10.95 -22.83
N SER A 254 -12.32 11.70 -22.31
CA SER A 254 -13.62 11.15 -21.91
C SER A 254 -14.42 10.63 -23.12
N THR A 255 -14.42 9.31 -23.31
CA THR A 255 -15.20 8.60 -24.35
C THR A 255 -16.28 7.70 -23.75
N HIS A 256 -16.60 7.89 -22.46
CA HIS A 256 -17.42 6.98 -21.63
C HIS A 256 -18.82 6.62 -22.19
N SER A 257 -19.35 7.36 -23.17
CA SER A 257 -20.70 7.14 -23.70
C SER A 257 -20.75 6.48 -25.09
N GLU A 258 -19.63 6.27 -25.77
CA GLU A 258 -19.64 5.77 -27.14
C GLU A 258 -19.09 4.35 -27.20
N SER A 259 -19.93 3.32 -26.98
CA SER A 259 -19.52 1.97 -27.37
C SER A 259 -19.55 1.84 -28.91
N SER A 260 -18.56 1.12 -29.44
CA SER A 260 -18.51 0.76 -30.87
C SER A 260 -19.40 -0.44 -31.21
N GLY A 261 -20.18 -0.93 -30.24
CA GLY A 261 -21.06 -2.07 -30.43
C GLY A 261 -21.80 -2.44 -29.16
N ASP A 262 -22.73 -3.38 -29.31
CA ASP A 262 -23.58 -3.90 -28.23
C ASP A 262 -23.20 -5.35 -27.91
N ILE A 263 -22.66 -5.59 -26.71
CA ILE A 263 -22.42 -6.93 -26.18
C ILE A 263 -23.53 -7.29 -25.19
N LEU A 264 -24.21 -8.42 -25.41
CA LEU A 264 -25.14 -9.02 -24.46
C LEU A 264 -24.38 -9.82 -23.38
N ASN A 265 -24.95 -9.92 -22.18
CA ASN A 265 -24.36 -10.62 -21.03
C ASN A 265 -22.94 -10.13 -20.67
N ASN A 266 -22.75 -8.82 -20.74
CA ASN A 266 -21.45 -8.18 -20.61
C ASN A 266 -21.13 -7.72 -19.17
N ASN A 267 -21.98 -8.02 -18.19
CA ASN A 267 -21.71 -7.76 -16.78
C ASN A 267 -21.46 -9.08 -16.05
N CYS A 268 -20.43 -9.13 -15.22
CA CYS A 268 -20.08 -10.29 -14.40
C CYS A 268 -19.56 -9.81 -13.04
N VAL A 269 -20.03 -10.42 -11.96
CA VAL A 269 -19.48 -10.16 -10.61
C VAL A 269 -18.23 -11.01 -10.44
N MET A 270 -17.18 -10.46 -9.83
CA MET A 270 -15.98 -11.25 -9.52
C MET A 270 -16.28 -12.35 -8.50
N GLU A 271 -15.69 -13.52 -8.69
CA GLU A 271 -15.83 -14.69 -7.82
C GLU A 271 -14.46 -15.01 -7.21
N TYR A 272 -14.45 -15.29 -5.90
CA TYR A 272 -13.24 -15.67 -5.17
C TYR A 272 -13.19 -17.18 -4.95
N HIS A 273 -12.13 -17.83 -5.43
CA HIS A 273 -11.89 -19.25 -5.25
C HIS A 273 -10.93 -19.49 -4.09
N GLN A 274 -11.47 -19.84 -2.91
CA GLN A 274 -10.69 -20.01 -1.67
C GLN A 274 -9.51 -21.00 -1.80
N GLY A 275 -9.68 -22.10 -2.54
CA GLY A 275 -8.62 -23.10 -2.69
C GLY A 275 -7.39 -22.63 -3.48
N THR A 276 -7.54 -21.61 -4.32
CA THR A 276 -6.45 -21.07 -5.17
C THR A 276 -6.11 -19.61 -4.85
N GLY A 277 -6.89 -18.96 -3.98
CA GLY A 277 -6.76 -17.53 -3.70
C GLY A 277 -7.12 -16.62 -4.89
N THR A 278 -7.69 -17.16 -5.97
CA THR A 278 -7.93 -16.39 -7.21
C THR A 278 -9.22 -15.60 -7.14
N LEU A 279 -9.16 -14.31 -7.54
CA LEU A 279 -10.33 -13.46 -7.73
C LEU A 279 -10.50 -13.18 -9.22
N SER A 280 -11.54 -13.72 -9.84
CA SER A 280 -11.75 -13.66 -11.30
C SER A 280 -13.20 -13.44 -11.69
N ALA A 281 -13.42 -12.84 -12.87
CA ALA A 281 -14.75 -12.71 -13.46
C ALA A 281 -14.80 -13.54 -14.75
N HIS A 282 -15.73 -14.51 -14.78
CA HIS A 282 -15.87 -15.45 -15.88
C HIS A 282 -17.03 -15.05 -16.78
N PHE A 283 -16.73 -14.39 -17.89
CA PHE A 283 -17.71 -14.10 -18.93
C PHE A 283 -17.87 -15.34 -19.80
N ARG A 284 -18.92 -16.15 -19.59
CA ARG A 284 -19.10 -17.44 -20.29
C ARG A 284 -19.94 -17.34 -21.57
N ASN A 285 -20.88 -16.39 -21.62
CA ASN A 285 -21.95 -16.35 -22.62
C ASN A 285 -22.15 -14.95 -23.21
N MET A 286 -21.06 -14.19 -23.42
CA MET A 286 -21.15 -12.90 -24.09
C MET A 286 -21.56 -13.10 -25.55
N SER A 287 -22.28 -12.15 -26.13
CA SER A 287 -22.62 -12.19 -27.56
C SER A 287 -22.66 -10.80 -28.18
N LEU A 288 -21.98 -10.63 -29.32
CA LEU A 288 -21.95 -9.38 -30.05
C LEU A 288 -23.21 -9.25 -30.91
N LYS A 289 -24.11 -8.33 -30.54
CA LYS A 289 -25.41 -8.12 -31.22
C LYS A 289 -25.28 -7.17 -32.41
N ARG A 290 -24.59 -6.04 -32.21
CA ARG A 290 -24.38 -4.99 -33.21
C ARG A 290 -22.97 -4.44 -33.10
N ILE A 291 -22.40 -4.03 -34.22
CA ILE A 291 -21.14 -3.30 -34.32
C ILE A 291 -21.37 -2.07 -35.19
N LYS A 292 -20.74 -0.95 -34.85
CA LYS A 292 -20.80 0.32 -35.59
C LYS A 292 -19.62 0.44 -36.55
#